data_AF-A0A7C1B0Y8-F1
#
_entry.id   AF-A0A7C1B0Y8-F1
#
_cell.length_a   1.000
_cell.length_b   1.000
_cell.length_c   1.000
_cell.angle_alpha   90.00
_cell.angle_beta   90.00
_cell.angle_gamma   90.00
#
_symmetry.space_group_name_H-M   'P 1'
#
loop_
_entity.id
_entity.type
_entity.pdbx_description
1 polymer ?
#
loop_
_entity_poly.entity_id
_entity_poly.type
_entity_poly.pdbx_seq_one_letter_code
_entity_poly.pdbx_strand_id
1 'polypeptide(L)' 'MSIYNLVSFSGIFVLIFVSWILSVNRKSVNWKVVVWGMGLQFLFATFLFLFPLGTKIFIGINEGVIKILNSAT' A
#
# COMPACT_ATOMS: atom_id res chain seq x y z
N MET A 1 16.53 12.83 -7.08
CA MET A 1 15.10 12.52 -6.90
C MET A 1 14.42 12.75 -8.24
N SER A 2 13.87 11.70 -8.87
CA SER A 2 13.21 11.86 -10.18
C SER A 2 11.84 12.53 -9.99
N ILE A 3 11.38 13.28 -11.00
CA ILE A 3 10.05 13.91 -11.02
C ILE A 3 8.93 12.90 -10.70
N TYR A 4 9.11 11.63 -11.09
CA TYR A 4 8.15 10.56 -10.85
C TYR A 4 7.92 10.26 -9.36
N ASN A 5 8.95 10.37 -8.52
CA ASN A 5 8.79 10.13 -7.07
C ASN A 5 7.89 11.19 -6.44
N LEU A 6 7.96 12.44 -6.93
CA LEU A 6 7.09 13.53 -6.50
C LEU A 6 5.64 13.31 -6.97
N VAL A 7 5.46 12.82 -8.19
CA VAL A 7 4.15 12.45 -8.74
C VAL A 7 3.53 11.30 -7.93
N SER A 8 4.30 10.26 -7.61
CA SER A 8 3.82 9.15 -6.78
C SER A 8 3.44 9.62 -5.37
N PHE A 9 4.24 10.49 -4.76
CA PHE A 9 3.96 11.03 -3.44
C PHE A 9 2.70 11.90 -3.44
N SER A 10 2.54 12.80 -4.42
CA SER A 10 1.36 13.65 -4.54
C SER A 10 0.09 12.85 -4.85
N GLY A 11 0.20 11.77 -5.62
CA GLY A 11 -0.90 10.87 -5.95
C GLY A 11 -1.63 10.33 -4.71
N ILE A 12 -0.91 10.04 -3.62
CA ILE A 12 -1.49 9.55 -2.36
C ILE A 12 -2.49 10.59 -1.81
N PHE A 13 -2.09 11.85 -1.74
CA PHE A 13 -2.96 12.93 -1.24
C PHE A 13 -4.14 13.19 -2.16
N VAL A 14 -3.93 13.11 -3.49
CA VAL A 14 -5.00 13.26 -4.48
C VAL A 14 -6.04 12.16 -4.31
N LEU A 15 -5.63 10.89 -4.13
CA LEU A 15 -6.57 9.78 -3.95
C LEU A 15 -7.37 9.89 -2.64
N ILE A 16 -6.74 10.35 -1.56
CA ILE A 16 -7.44 10.61 -0.28
C ILE A 16 -8.46 11.75 -0.46
N PHE A 17 -8.07 12.82 -1.16
CA PHE A 17 -8.95 13.95 -1.43
C PHE A 17 -10.15 13.57 -2.30
N VAL A 18 -9.93 12.79 -3.37
CA VAL A 18 -11.01 12.25 -4.21
C VAL A 18 -11.95 11.37 -3.39
N SER A 19 -11.41 10.47 -2.56
CA SER A 19 -12.22 9.61 -1.68
C SER A 19 -13.05 10.43 -0.69
N TRP A 20 -12.51 11.54 -0.18
CA TRP A 20 -13.22 12.46 0.71
C TRP A 20 -14.33 13.23 0.00
N ILE A 21 -14.11 13.68 -1.24
CA ILE A 21 -15.15 14.34 -2.06
C ILE A 21 -16.35 13.42 -2.29
N LEU A 22 -16.07 12.16 -2.63
CA LEU A 22 -17.06 11.12 -2.91
C LEU A 22 -17.76 10.60 -1.64
N SER A 23 -17.26 10.94 -0.46
CA SER A 23 -17.87 10.51 0.80
C SER A 23 -19.22 11.19 1.03
N VAL A 24 -20.23 10.37 1.33
CA VAL A 24 -21.60 10.80 1.62
C VAL A 24 -21.67 11.66 2.88
N ASN A 25 -20.88 11.34 3.91
CA ASN A 25 -20.88 12.06 5.18
C ASN A 25 -19.47 12.51 5.58
N ARG A 26 -18.99 13.56 4.92
CA ARG A 26 -17.63 14.12 5.07
C ARG A 26 -17.25 14.51 6.50
N LYS A 27 -18.23 14.88 7.33
CA LYS A 27 -18.03 15.26 8.74
C LYS A 27 -17.82 14.05 9.65
N SER A 28 -18.31 12.88 9.25
CA SER A 28 -18.18 11.62 10.00
C SER A 28 -16.90 10.85 9.66
N VAL A 29 -16.03 11.40 8.79
CA VAL A 29 -14.78 10.74 8.42
C VAL A 29 -13.84 10.74 9.62
N ASN A 30 -13.49 9.54 10.10
CA ASN A 30 -12.57 9.39 11.22
C ASN A 30 -11.12 9.48 10.73
N TRP A 31 -10.54 10.67 10.82
CA TRP A 31 -9.16 10.96 10.42
C TRP A 31 -8.11 10.12 11.15
N LYS A 32 -8.38 9.67 12.39
CA LYS A 32 -7.46 8.76 13.10
C LYS A 32 -7.33 7.42 12.37
N VAL A 33 -8.44 6.90 11.85
CA VAL A 33 -8.45 5.63 11.09
C VAL A 33 -7.74 5.80 9.75
N VAL A 34 -7.96 6.92 9.05
CA VAL A 34 -7.28 7.22 7.78
C VAL A 34 -5.77 7.28 7.99
N VAL A 35 -5.30 8.03 8.98
CA VAL A 35 -3.87 8.15 9.29
C VAL A 35 -3.28 6.81 9.73
N TRP A 36 -3.98 6.04 10.56
CA TRP A 36 -3.52 4.69 10.94
C TRP A 36 -3.45 3.73 9.76
N GLY A 37 -4.45 3.76 8.87
CA GLY A 37 -4.46 2.95 7.66
C GLY A 37 -3.29 3.29 6.73
N MET A 38 -3.03 4.58 6.51
CA MET A 38 -1.85 5.03 5.76
C MET A 38 -0.55 4.61 6.43
N GLY A 39 -0.44 4.81 7.75
CA GLY A 39 0.74 4.43 8.52
C GLY A 39 1.04 2.94 8.40
N LEU A 40 0.02 2.09 8.51
CA LEU A 40 0.15 0.65 8.30
C LEU A 40 0.58 0.32 6.86
N GLN A 41 0.02 0.98 5.84
CA GLN A 41 0.44 0.77 4.45
C GLN A 41 1.93 1.07 4.25
N PHE A 42 2.42 2.20 4.75
CA PHE A 42 3.85 2.55 4.67
C PHE A 42 4.73 1.60 5.50
N LEU A 43 4.24 1.18 6.67
CA LEU A 43 4.93 0.21 7.52
C LEU A 43 5.11 -1.12 6.79
N PHE A 44 4.05 -1.65 6.17
CA PHE A 44 4.12 -2.87 5.37
C PHE A 44 5.02 -2.70 4.14
N ALA A 45 4.89 -1.60 3.40
CA ALA A 45 5.74 -1.35 2.24
C ALA A 45 7.22 -1.30 2.64
N THR A 46 7.56 -0.58 3.71
CA THR A 46 8.94 -0.51 4.23
C THR A 46 9.41 -1.88 4.71
N PHE A 47 8.57 -2.60 5.45
CA PHE A 47 8.90 -3.93 5.95
C PHE A 47 9.18 -4.91 4.82
N LEU A 48 8.35 -4.94 3.78
CA LEU A 48 8.49 -5.88 2.66
C LEU A 48 9.61 -5.50 1.68
N PHE A 49 9.77 -4.22 1.37
CA PHE A 49 10.70 -3.76 0.32
C PHE A 49 12.07 -3.31 0.84
N LEU A 50 12.16 -2.74 2.04
CA LEU A 50 13.44 -2.25 2.60
C LEU A 50 14.07 -3.25 3.56
N PHE A 51 13.28 -4.03 4.29
CA PHE A 51 13.80 -4.95 5.29
C PHE A 51 14.17 -6.31 4.68
N PRO A 52 15.41 -6.80 4.86
CA PRO A 52 15.89 -8.02 4.20
C PRO A 52 15.09 -9.26 4.62
N LEU A 53 14.56 -9.28 5.84
CA LEU A 53 13.68 -10.35 6.31
C LEU A 53 12.32 -10.32 5.60
N GLY A 54 11.73 -9.14 5.43
CA GLY A 54 10.44 -8.99 4.75
C GLY A 54 10.52 -9.36 3.27
N THR A 55 11.61 -9.00 2.59
CA THR A 55 11.84 -9.41 1.20
C THR A 55 11.96 -10.92 1.06
N LYS A 56 12.68 -11.59 1.97
CA LYS A 56 12.79 -13.07 1.96
C LYS A 56 11.44 -13.75 2.17
N ILE A 57 10.65 -13.26 3.12
CA ILE A 57 9.29 -13.78 3.37
C ILE A 57 8.42 -13.59 2.12
N PHE A 58 8.45 -12.40 1.52
CA PHE A 58 7.67 -12.09 0.32
C PHE A 58 8.01 -13.00 -0.86
N ILE A 59 9.31 -13.25 -1.10
CA ILE A 59 9.77 -14.17 -2.15
C ILE A 59 9.31 -15.60 -1.86
N GLY A 60 9.43 -16.08 -0.62
CA GLY A 60 8.97 -17.43 -0.26
C GLY A 60 7.47 -17.64 -0.47
N ILE A 61 6.66 -16.61 -0.16
CA ILE A 61 5.21 -16.65 -0.46
C ILE A 61 4.99 -16.69 -1.97
N ASN A 62 5.71 -15.86 -2.73
CA ASN A 62 5.60 -15.80 -4.19
C ASN A 62 5.91 -17.15 -4.84
N GLU A 63 6.98 -17.82 -4.42
CA GLU A 63 7.33 -19.17 -4.88
C GLU A 63 6.22 -20.19 -4.60
N GLY A 64 5.59 -20.12 -3.42
CA GLY A 64 4.43 -20.95 -3.08
C GLY A 64 3.24 -20.71 -4.02
N VAL A 65 2.94 -19.44 -4.31
CA VAL A 65 1.87 -19.06 -5.24
C VAL A 65 2.16 -19.55 -6.66
N ILE A 66 3.40 -19.39 -7.15
CA ILE A 66 3.82 -19.87 -8.48
C ILE A 66 3.70 -21.40 -8.56
N LYS A 67 4.07 -22.12 -7.49
CA LYS A 67 3.94 -23.59 -7.45
C LYS A 67 2.48 -24.04 -7.57
N ILE A 68 1.56 -23.32 -6.93
CA ILE A 68 0.12 -23.58 -7.07
C ILE A 68 -0.33 -23.26 -8.49
N LEU A 69 0.07 -22.12 -9.05
CA LEU A 69 -0.29 -21.74 -10.42
C LEU A 69 0.16 -22.77 -11.45
N ASN A 70 1.40 -23.25 -11.34
CA ASN A 70 1.97 -24.29 -12.21
C ASN A 70 1.32 -25.66 -12.02
N SER A 71 0.61 -25.91 -10.91
CA SER A 71 -0.15 -27.15 -10.74
C SER A 71 -1.47 -27.17 -11.52
N ALA A 72 -1.93 -26.00 -11.96
CA ALA A 72 -3.18 -25.83 -12.70
C ALA A 72 -2.98 -25.68 -14.23
N THR A 73 -1.74 -25.57 -14.71
CA THR A 73 -1.37 -25.55 -16.13
C THR A 73 -0.60 -26.81 -16.49
#